data_AF-A0A7X6YEN8-F1
#
_entry.id   AF-A0A7X6YEN8-F1
#
_cell.length_a   1.000
_cell.length_b   1.000
_cell.length_c   1.000
_cell.angle_alpha   90.00
_cell.angle_beta   90.00
_cell.angle_gamma   90.00
#
_symmetry.space_group_name_H-M   'P 1'
#
loop_
_entity.id
_entity.type
_entity.pdbx_description
1 polymer ?
#
loop_
_entity_poly.entity_id
_entity_poly.type
_entity_poly.pdbx_seq_one_letter_code
_entity_poly.pdbx_strand_id
1 'polypeptide(L)'
;MRIRGLKRVAVVAVIAGAAVYLRLKPRPVEAHTVDRGELVVEVMGTGTLEARVKTTVSPRIQERLDAVLVDQGDPVHAGQLVARLDDTDIRAQIDVATASLAAARASVERVSSDAARAAAVVTTAQLNYRRAAELLARQMISQENMDKSIESLRTAEADVQRVQAAIAEAQAQVVTAEKTLAYHRQRLEYTQLTSPY
;
A
#
# COMPACT_ATOMS: atom_id res chain seq x y z
N MET A 1 -60.73 103.34 -49.78
CA MET A 1 -61.02 101.99 -50.31
C MET A 1 -59.73 101.17 -50.33
N ARG A 2 -59.74 99.91 -49.86
CA ARG A 2 -58.72 98.84 -50.09
C ARG A 2 -57.29 98.95 -49.48
N ILE A 3 -57.13 98.92 -48.14
CA ILE A 3 -55.81 98.63 -47.50
C ILE A 3 -55.89 97.55 -46.38
N ARG A 4 -57.09 97.10 -46.00
CA ARG A 4 -57.29 96.05 -44.97
C ARG A 4 -57.17 94.62 -45.49
N GLY A 5 -57.37 94.38 -46.80
CA GLY A 5 -57.30 93.04 -47.41
C GLY A 5 -55.87 92.53 -47.57
N LEU A 6 -54.93 93.39 -47.98
CA LEU A 6 -53.54 93.00 -48.24
C LEU A 6 -52.80 92.60 -46.96
N LYS A 7 -53.10 93.27 -45.83
CA LYS A 7 -52.54 92.92 -44.51
C LYS A 7 -52.99 91.53 -44.03
N ARG A 8 -54.22 91.11 -44.34
CA ARG A 8 -54.73 89.76 -43.98
C ARG A 8 -54.08 88.68 -44.83
N VAL A 9 -53.86 88.92 -46.12
CA VAL A 9 -53.16 87.97 -47.01
C VAL A 9 -51.69 87.81 -46.62
N ALA A 10 -51.01 88.91 -46.26
CA ALA A 10 -49.63 88.84 -45.77
C ALA A 10 -49.53 88.03 -44.45
N VAL A 11 -50.46 88.22 -43.52
CA VAL A 11 -50.50 87.44 -42.27
C VAL A 11 -50.77 85.96 -42.53
N VAL A 12 -51.69 85.61 -43.44
CA VAL A 12 -51.95 84.21 -43.81
C VAL A 12 -50.74 83.59 -44.53
N ALA A 13 -50.05 84.32 -45.40
CA ALA A 13 -48.84 83.83 -46.06
C ALA A 13 -47.68 83.63 -45.06
N VAL A 14 -47.55 84.50 -44.05
CA VAL A 14 -46.56 84.34 -42.98
C VAL A 14 -46.91 83.16 -42.07
N ILE A 15 -48.18 82.97 -41.73
CA ILE A 15 -48.63 81.82 -40.92
C ILE A 15 -48.47 80.51 -41.72
N ALA A 16 -48.80 80.50 -43.02
CA ALA A 16 -48.61 79.35 -43.88
C ALA A 16 -47.11 79.04 -44.08
N GLY A 17 -46.28 80.07 -44.29
CA GLY A 17 -44.82 79.94 -44.37
C GLY A 17 -44.20 79.43 -43.07
N ALA A 18 -44.67 79.93 -41.92
CA ALA A 18 -44.23 79.47 -40.60
C ALA A 18 -44.70 78.03 -40.30
N ALA A 19 -45.93 77.67 -40.68
CA ALA A 19 -46.46 76.32 -40.52
C ALA A 19 -45.71 75.31 -41.40
N VAL A 20 -45.40 75.67 -42.65
CA VAL A 20 -44.58 74.85 -43.56
C VAL A 20 -43.15 74.73 -43.03
N TYR A 21 -42.55 75.81 -42.54
CA TYR A 21 -41.21 75.79 -41.95
C TYR A 21 -41.13 74.96 -40.65
N LEU A 22 -42.16 75.02 -39.80
CA LEU A 22 -42.26 74.19 -38.60
C LEU A 22 -42.55 72.72 -38.92
N ARG A 23 -43.24 72.42 -40.04
CA ARG A 23 -43.46 71.04 -40.51
C ARG A 23 -42.23 70.44 -41.21
N LEU A 24 -41.45 71.25 -41.91
CA LEU A 24 -40.22 70.83 -42.60
C LEU A 24 -38.96 70.94 -41.74
N LYS A 25 -39.03 71.49 -40.53
CA LYS A 25 -37.88 71.53 -39.61
C LYS A 25 -37.46 70.10 -39.29
N PRO A 26 -36.25 69.67 -39.69
CA PRO A 26 -35.77 68.32 -39.41
C PRO A 26 -35.75 68.13 -37.91
N ARG A 27 -36.41 67.08 -37.42
CA ARG A 27 -36.37 66.75 -36.00
C ARG A 27 -34.96 66.26 -35.68
N PRO A 28 -34.24 66.87 -34.73
CA PRO A 28 -32.93 66.38 -34.36
C PRO A 28 -33.08 64.97 -33.81
N VAL A 29 -32.34 64.04 -34.40
CA VAL A 29 -32.22 62.66 -33.95
C VAL A 29 -30.81 62.47 -33.41
N GLU A 30 -30.71 61.84 -32.26
CA GLU A 30 -29.41 61.46 -31.72
C GLU A 30 -28.89 60.26 -32.52
N ALA A 31 -27.76 60.45 -33.19
CA ALA A 31 -27.07 59.40 -33.92
C ALA A 31 -25.75 59.09 -33.21
N HIS A 32 -25.50 57.80 -32.95
CA HIS A 32 -24.23 57.31 -32.43
C HIS A 32 -23.41 56.67 -33.56
N THR A 33 -22.12 57.02 -33.63
CA THR A 33 -21.17 56.43 -34.57
C THR A 33 -20.75 55.04 -34.06
N VAL A 34 -20.80 54.03 -34.92
CA VAL A 34 -20.50 52.64 -34.54
C VAL A 34 -19.08 52.31 -34.99
N ASP A 35 -18.23 51.87 -34.06
CA ASP A 35 -16.88 51.38 -34.34
C ASP A 35 -16.78 49.87 -34.16
N ARG A 36 -15.86 49.24 -34.91
CA ARG A 36 -15.56 47.81 -34.77
C ARG A 36 -14.55 47.63 -33.63
N GLY A 37 -14.97 46.94 -32.58
CA GLY A 37 -14.13 46.52 -31.45
C GLY A 37 -14.48 45.10 -31.01
N GLU A 38 -13.63 44.51 -30.17
CA GLU A 38 -13.90 43.22 -29.55
C GLU A 38 -15.04 43.36 -28.53
N LEU A 39 -16.12 42.59 -28.73
CA LEU A 39 -17.23 42.52 -27.79
C LEU A 39 -17.01 41.35 -26.84
N VAL A 40 -16.54 41.64 -25.62
CA VAL A 40 -16.41 40.62 -24.57
C VAL A 40 -17.76 40.47 -23.87
N VAL A 41 -18.39 39.32 -24.05
CA VAL A 41 -19.63 38.96 -23.35
C VAL A 41 -19.26 38.19 -22.09
N GLU A 42 -19.42 38.83 -20.93
CA GLU A 42 -19.20 38.19 -19.64
C GLU A 42 -20.48 37.50 -19.16
N VAL A 43 -20.39 36.22 -18.82
CA VAL A 43 -21.51 35.44 -18.29
C VAL A 43 -21.20 35.12 -16.83
N MET A 44 -22.00 35.70 -15.92
CA MET A 44 -21.89 35.44 -14.49
C MET A 44 -22.64 34.16 -14.12
N GLY A 45 -21.96 33.25 -13.43
CA GLY A 45 -22.54 32.01 -12.94
C GLY A 45 -21.85 31.54 -11.66
N THR A 46 -22.54 30.75 -10.85
CA THR A 46 -21.98 30.15 -9.64
C THR A 46 -21.23 28.86 -9.99
N GLY A 47 -19.99 28.73 -9.52
CA GLY A 47 -19.22 27.49 -9.59
C GLY A 47 -18.87 26.98 -8.19
N THR A 48 -18.86 25.66 -8.02
CA THR A 48 -18.38 25.01 -6.80
C THR A 48 -16.93 24.60 -6.99
N LEU A 49 -16.07 24.92 -6.03
CA LEU A 49 -14.68 24.47 -6.00
C LEU A 49 -14.59 23.20 -5.15
N GLU A 50 -13.98 22.15 -5.70
CA GLU A 50 -13.73 20.89 -5.00
C GLU A 50 -12.26 20.48 -5.12
N ALA A 51 -11.82 19.62 -4.20
CA ALA A 51 -10.48 19.07 -4.23
C ALA A 51 -10.30 18.20 -5.48
N ARG A 52 -9.20 18.42 -6.22
CA ARG A 52 -8.86 17.61 -7.41
C ARG A 52 -8.66 16.13 -7.05
N VAL A 53 -8.08 15.84 -5.88
CA VAL A 53 -7.86 14.48 -5.37
C VAL A 53 -8.39 14.42 -3.94
N LYS A 54 -9.26 13.45 -3.67
CA LYS A 54 -9.80 13.16 -2.35
C LYS A 54 -9.67 11.66 -2.09
N THR A 55 -8.97 11.28 -1.03
CA THR A 55 -8.81 9.88 -0.63
C THR A 55 -9.21 9.70 0.82
N THR A 56 -9.97 8.65 1.08
CA THR A 56 -10.31 8.22 2.44
C THR A 56 -9.23 7.24 2.91
N VAL A 57 -8.56 7.56 4.00
CA VAL A 57 -7.57 6.67 4.64
C VAL A 57 -8.28 5.91 5.76
N SER A 58 -8.27 4.58 5.65
CA SER A 58 -8.91 3.69 6.63
C SER A 58 -7.91 2.66 7.15
N PRO A 59 -7.99 2.28 8.44
CA PRO A 59 -7.24 1.15 8.99
C PRO A 59 -7.46 -0.16 8.22
N ARG A 60 -6.40 -0.96 8.08
CA ARG A 60 -6.47 -2.32 7.51
C ARG A 60 -6.83 -3.39 8.54
N ILE A 61 -6.69 -3.06 9.82
CA ILE A 61 -6.94 -3.94 10.96
C ILE A 61 -7.97 -3.29 11.89
N GLN A 62 -8.74 -4.13 12.58
CA GLN A 62 -9.73 -3.70 13.54
C GLN A 62 -9.10 -3.66 14.94
N GLU A 63 -8.55 -2.50 15.29
CA GLU A 63 -7.96 -2.25 16.61
C GLU A 63 -8.48 -0.92 17.18
N ARG A 64 -8.30 -0.72 18.48
CA ARG A 64 -8.69 0.54 19.14
C ARG A 64 -7.78 1.68 18.65
N LEU A 65 -8.37 2.85 18.40
CA LEU A 65 -7.60 4.06 18.10
C LEU A 65 -6.87 4.52 19.38
N ASP A 66 -5.54 4.60 19.33
CA ASP A 66 -4.69 5.05 20.44
C ASP A 66 -4.54 6.58 20.41
N ALA A 67 -4.14 7.12 19.25
CA ALA A 67 -3.91 8.55 19.09
C ALA A 67 -4.15 9.03 17.65
N VAL A 68 -4.61 10.28 17.53
CA VAL A 68 -4.61 11.03 16.27
C VAL A 68 -3.56 12.14 16.42
N LEU A 69 -2.66 12.26 15.45
CA LEU A 69 -1.45 13.11 15.54
C LEU A 69 -1.54 14.39 14.71
N VAL A 70 -2.62 14.56 13.94
CA VAL A 70 -2.86 15.74 13.10
C VAL A 70 -4.31 16.20 13.29
N ASP A 71 -4.54 17.49 13.11
CA ASP A 71 -5.87 18.08 13.19
C ASP A 71 -6.41 18.45 11.81
N GLN A 72 -7.70 18.78 11.75
CA GLN A 72 -8.37 19.21 10.53
C GLN A 72 -7.76 20.51 9.99
N GLY A 73 -7.22 20.43 8.77
CA GLY A 73 -6.63 21.57 8.06
C GLY A 73 -5.10 21.59 8.12
N ASP A 74 -4.47 20.70 8.89
CA ASP A 74 -3.02 20.58 8.93
C ASP A 74 -2.46 20.07 7.59
N PRO A 75 -1.40 20.69 7.06
CA PRO A 75 -0.70 20.15 5.91
C PRO A 75 0.09 18.90 6.33
N VAL A 76 -0.08 17.82 5.57
CA VAL A 76 0.66 16.56 5.74
C VAL A 76 1.47 16.23 4.49
N HIS A 77 2.54 15.46 4.66
CA HIS A 77 3.37 14.97 3.57
C HIS A 77 3.22 13.46 3.41
N ALA A 78 3.50 12.94 2.22
CA ALA A 78 3.54 11.51 1.95
C ALA A 78 4.39 10.75 2.99
N GLY A 79 3.80 9.69 3.56
CA GLY A 79 4.41 8.85 4.60
C GLY A 79 4.32 9.39 6.03
N GLN A 80 3.80 10.61 6.23
CA GLN A 80 3.62 11.18 7.56
C GLN A 80 2.59 10.37 8.36
N LEU A 81 2.91 10.06 9.62
CA LEU A 81 2.01 9.37 10.54
C LEU A 81 0.87 10.32 10.97
N VAL A 82 -0.36 9.91 10.69
CA VAL A 82 -1.61 10.67 10.92
C VAL A 82 -2.32 10.15 12.17
N ALA A 83 -2.35 8.84 12.36
CA ALA A 83 -2.98 8.19 13.50
C ALA A 83 -2.27 6.88 13.85
N ARG A 84 -2.44 6.45 15.10
CA ARG A 84 -1.90 5.19 15.61
C ARG A 84 -3.01 4.40 16.30
N LEU A 85 -3.03 3.10 16.05
CA LEU A 85 -3.89 2.13 16.75
C LEU A 85 -3.13 1.50 17.92
N ASP A 86 -3.87 1.00 18.90
CA ASP A 86 -3.35 0.24 20.03
C ASP A 86 -2.63 -1.01 19.51
N ASP A 87 -1.36 -1.15 19.87
CA ASP A 87 -0.48 -2.20 19.39
C ASP A 87 -0.05 -3.19 20.49
N THR A 88 -0.63 -3.07 21.69
CA THR A 88 -0.27 -3.86 22.87
C THR A 88 -0.40 -5.36 22.62
N ASP A 89 -1.54 -5.80 22.10
CA ASP A 89 -1.81 -7.22 21.84
C ASP A 89 -0.96 -7.77 20.69
N ILE A 90 -0.69 -6.95 19.67
CA ILE A 90 0.13 -7.34 18.52
C ILE A 90 1.59 -7.50 18.95
N ARG A 91 2.10 -6.59 19.80
CA ARG A 91 3.45 -6.71 20.37
C ARG A 91 3.59 -7.97 21.22
N ALA A 92 2.60 -8.26 22.07
CA ALA A 92 2.60 -9.50 22.85
C ALA A 92 2.61 -10.74 21.93
N GLN A 93 1.87 -10.73 20.82
CA GLN A 93 1.91 -11.81 19.82
C GLN A 93 3.28 -11.92 19.14
N ILE A 94 3.95 -10.80 18.86
CA ILE A 94 5.32 -10.78 18.32
C ILE A 94 6.30 -11.41 19.32
N ASP A 95 6.16 -11.12 20.61
CA ASP A 95 7.02 -11.70 21.64
C ASP A 95 6.83 -13.22 21.74
N VAL A 96 5.58 -13.69 21.74
CA VAL A 96 5.26 -15.14 21.71
C VAL A 96 5.80 -15.80 20.44
N ALA A 97 5.63 -15.17 19.27
CA ALA A 97 6.15 -15.70 18.01
C ALA A 97 7.69 -15.72 17.97
N THR A 98 8.33 -14.72 18.57
CA THR A 98 9.79 -14.64 18.71
C THR A 98 10.31 -15.76 19.62
N ALA A 99 9.64 -16.01 20.75
CA ALA A 99 9.97 -17.12 21.64
C ALA A 99 9.77 -18.47 20.96
N SER A 100 8.69 -18.63 20.20
CA SER A 100 8.41 -19.84 19.41
C SER A 100 9.49 -20.09 18.34
N LEU A 101 9.94 -19.04 17.65
CA LEU A 101 11.06 -19.12 16.70
C LEU A 101 12.36 -19.54 17.40
N ALA A 102 12.66 -18.97 18.57
CA ALA A 102 13.84 -19.36 19.34
C ALA A 102 13.78 -20.83 19.76
N ALA A 103 12.62 -21.31 20.20
CA ALA A 103 12.41 -22.72 20.54
C ALA A 103 12.55 -23.65 19.31
N ALA A 104 12.03 -23.26 18.16
CA ALA A 104 12.18 -24.01 16.92
C ALA A 104 13.66 -24.11 16.49
N ARG A 105 14.42 -23.01 16.59
CA ARG A 105 15.87 -22.99 16.32
C ARG A 105 16.65 -23.88 17.28
N ALA A 106 16.31 -23.84 18.57
CA ALA A 106 16.92 -24.73 19.56
C ALA A 106 16.60 -26.22 19.28
N SER A 107 15.41 -26.52 18.75
CA SER A 107 15.06 -27.87 18.31
C SER A 107 15.94 -28.34 17.15
N VAL A 108 16.20 -27.49 16.15
CA VAL A 108 17.13 -27.80 15.05
C VAL A 108 18.52 -28.13 15.59
N GLU A 109 19.02 -27.36 16.55
CA GLU A 109 20.34 -27.61 17.16
C GLU A 109 20.38 -28.93 17.95
N ARG A 110 19.30 -29.26 18.65
CA ARG A 110 19.18 -30.55 19.33
C ARG A 110 19.22 -31.70 18.33
N VAL A 111 18.48 -31.61 17.22
CA VAL A 111 18.45 -32.65 16.19
C VAL A 111 19.76 -32.70 15.40
N SER A 112 20.46 -31.58 15.20
CA SER A 112 21.79 -31.56 14.58
C SER A 112 22.82 -32.31 15.44
N SER A 113 22.74 -32.15 16.76
CA SER A 113 23.56 -32.89 17.72
C SER A 113 23.26 -34.40 17.68
N ASP A 114 21.98 -34.77 17.56
CA ASP A 114 21.58 -36.17 17.37
C ASP A 114 22.14 -36.75 16.06
N ALA A 115 22.22 -35.95 14.99
CA ALA A 115 22.83 -36.37 13.72
C ALA A 115 24.33 -36.60 13.83
N ALA A 116 25.04 -35.72 14.54
CA ALA A 116 26.47 -35.90 14.81
C ALA A 116 26.73 -37.21 15.58
N ARG A 117 25.86 -37.52 16.55
CA ARG A 117 25.90 -38.80 17.28
C ARG A 117 25.65 -39.99 16.35
N ALA A 118 24.62 -39.94 15.50
CA ALA A 118 24.31 -41.01 14.55
C ALA A 118 25.48 -41.26 13.57
N ALA A 119 26.13 -40.19 13.09
CA ALA A 119 27.32 -40.30 12.23
C ALA A 119 28.51 -40.99 12.94
N ALA A 120 28.71 -40.73 14.24
CA ALA A 120 29.74 -41.41 15.03
C ALA A 120 29.44 -42.91 15.21
N VAL A 121 28.17 -43.27 15.36
CA VAL A 121 27.72 -44.68 15.42
C VAL A 121 28.01 -45.39 14.09
N VAL A 122 27.69 -44.78 12.95
CA VAL A 122 28.03 -45.31 11.62
C VAL A 122 29.54 -45.52 11.48
N THR A 123 30.35 -44.54 11.88
CA THR A 123 31.82 -44.65 11.82
C THR A 123 32.31 -45.88 12.60
N THR A 124 31.76 -46.09 13.81
CA THR A 124 32.11 -47.25 14.64
C THR A 124 31.66 -48.57 13.99
N ALA A 125 30.45 -48.61 13.45
CA ALA A 125 29.93 -49.79 12.74
C ALA A 125 30.75 -50.13 11.49
N GLN A 126 31.22 -49.12 10.74
CA GLN A 126 32.09 -49.30 9.58
C GLN A 126 33.47 -49.84 9.96
N LEU A 127 34.03 -49.40 11.09
CA LEU A 127 35.29 -49.95 11.61
C LEU A 127 35.13 -51.42 12.02
N ASN A 128 34.03 -51.74 12.70
CA ASN A 128 33.72 -53.11 13.10
C ASN A 128 33.49 -54.02 11.89
N TYR A 129 32.74 -53.56 10.89
CA TYR A 129 32.54 -54.26 9.62
C TYR A 129 33.87 -54.54 8.91
N ARG A 130 34.75 -53.53 8.77
CA ARG A 130 36.08 -53.72 8.17
C ARG A 130 36.91 -54.75 8.92
N ARG A 131 36.94 -54.67 10.25
CA ARG A 131 37.64 -55.65 11.09
C ARG A 131 37.07 -57.06 10.95
N ALA A 132 35.75 -57.20 10.92
CA ALA A 132 35.08 -58.48 10.71
C ALA A 132 35.42 -59.07 9.33
N ALA A 133 35.42 -58.25 8.27
CA ALA A 133 35.81 -58.68 6.93
C ALA A 133 37.25 -59.21 6.88
N GLU A 134 38.20 -58.50 7.51
CA GLU A 134 39.60 -58.93 7.60
C GLU A 134 39.78 -60.24 8.38
N LEU A 135 39.06 -60.40 9.49
CA LEU A 135 39.12 -61.62 10.30
C LEU A 135 38.45 -62.82 9.61
N LEU A 136 37.36 -62.59 8.88
CA LEU A 136 36.69 -63.64 8.10
C LEU A 136 37.58 -64.13 6.95
N ALA A 137 38.29 -63.21 6.28
CA ALA A 137 39.26 -63.56 5.24
C ALA A 137 40.40 -64.45 5.78
N ARG A 138 40.74 -64.29 7.07
CA ARG A 138 41.69 -65.14 7.80
C ARG A 138 41.04 -66.37 8.46
N GLN A 139 39.76 -66.62 8.21
CA GLN A 139 38.96 -67.69 8.81
C GLN A 139 38.93 -67.68 10.36
N MET A 140 39.08 -66.50 10.99
CA MET A 140 39.13 -66.34 12.45
C MET A 140 37.76 -66.07 13.09
N ILE A 141 36.71 -65.87 12.29
CA ILE A 141 35.33 -65.69 12.74
C ILE A 141 34.34 -66.47 11.85
N SER A 142 33.12 -66.72 12.35
CA SER A 142 32.04 -67.32 11.57
C SER A 142 31.38 -66.33 10.60
N GLN A 143 30.69 -66.84 9.57
CA GLN A 143 29.86 -65.99 8.69
C GLN A 143 28.76 -65.27 9.46
N GLU A 144 28.15 -65.91 10.47
CA GLU A 144 27.15 -65.29 11.33
C GLU A 144 27.65 -63.98 11.98
N ASN A 145 28.92 -63.94 12.42
CA ASN A 145 29.51 -62.73 13.01
C ASN A 145 29.73 -61.61 11.97
N MET A 146 30.01 -61.98 10.72
CA MET A 146 30.10 -61.02 9.62
C MET A 146 28.72 -60.47 9.27
N ASP A 147 27.70 -61.32 9.18
CA ASP A 147 26.32 -60.94 8.90
C ASP A 147 25.78 -59.97 9.95
N LYS A 148 26.04 -60.24 11.24
CA LYS A 148 25.72 -59.30 12.35
C LYS A 148 26.39 -57.93 12.18
N SER A 149 27.62 -57.89 11.67
CA SER A 149 28.34 -56.63 11.43
C SER A 149 27.76 -55.86 10.24
N ILE A 150 27.34 -56.56 9.18
CA ILE A 150 26.64 -55.97 8.03
C ILE A 150 25.29 -55.40 8.47
N GLU A 151 24.51 -56.16 9.22
CA GLU A 151 23.22 -55.73 9.75
C GLU A 151 23.38 -54.48 10.61
N SER A 152 24.33 -54.50 11.56
CA SER A 152 24.62 -53.35 12.41
C SER A 152 25.02 -52.10 11.62
N LEU A 153 25.79 -52.24 10.55
CA LEU A 153 26.16 -51.12 9.68
C LEU A 153 24.92 -50.58 8.94
N ARG A 154 24.11 -51.45 8.34
CA ARG A 154 22.88 -51.05 7.62
C ARG A 154 21.89 -50.34 8.55
N THR A 155 21.71 -50.83 9.77
CA THR A 155 20.86 -50.18 10.77
C THR A 155 21.38 -48.79 11.13
N ALA A 156 22.69 -48.63 11.31
CA ALA A 156 23.30 -47.33 11.62
C ALA A 156 23.15 -46.33 10.44
N GLU A 157 23.32 -46.79 9.20
CA GLU A 157 23.12 -45.97 7.99
C GLU A 157 21.66 -45.52 7.83
N ALA A 158 20.71 -46.43 8.07
CA ALA A 158 19.29 -46.11 8.09
C ALA A 158 18.93 -45.10 9.19
N ASP A 159 19.57 -45.18 10.36
CA ASP A 159 19.36 -44.23 11.44
C ASP A 159 19.84 -42.81 11.07
N VAL A 160 20.97 -42.69 10.37
CA VAL A 160 21.43 -41.39 9.83
C VAL A 160 20.40 -40.81 8.87
N GLN A 161 19.85 -41.61 7.95
CA GLN A 161 18.80 -41.13 7.04
C GLN A 161 17.54 -40.67 7.79
N ARG A 162 17.13 -41.41 8.82
CA ARG A 162 16.01 -41.03 9.69
C ARG A 162 16.25 -39.69 10.39
N VAL A 163 17.45 -39.47 10.93
CA VAL A 163 17.78 -38.20 11.60
C VAL A 163 17.93 -37.05 10.60
N GLN A 164 18.45 -37.29 9.39
CA GLN A 164 18.48 -36.28 8.34
C GLN A 164 17.07 -35.80 7.95
N ALA A 165 16.11 -36.72 7.85
CA ALA A 165 14.70 -36.35 7.65
C ALA A 165 14.16 -35.51 8.82
N ALA A 166 14.51 -35.87 10.06
CA ALA A 166 14.13 -35.08 11.24
C ALA A 166 14.76 -33.67 11.25
N ILE A 167 15.98 -33.49 10.73
CA ILE A 167 16.57 -32.15 10.55
C ILE A 167 15.74 -31.33 9.58
N ALA A 168 15.39 -31.91 8.42
CA ALA A 168 14.59 -31.22 7.40
C ALA A 168 13.22 -30.81 7.95
N GLU A 169 12.58 -31.68 8.75
CA GLU A 169 11.34 -31.37 9.46
C GLU A 169 11.52 -30.23 10.48
N ALA A 170 12.57 -30.28 11.30
CA ALA A 170 12.85 -29.23 12.28
C ALA A 170 13.15 -27.88 11.59
N GLN A 171 13.84 -27.89 10.45
CA GLN A 171 14.10 -26.70 9.65
C GLN A 171 12.81 -26.14 9.03
N ALA A 172 11.92 -27.00 8.52
CA ALA A 172 10.60 -26.58 8.07
C ALA A 172 9.81 -25.89 9.21
N GLN A 173 9.92 -26.40 10.44
CA GLN A 173 9.29 -25.77 11.61
C GLN A 173 9.90 -24.40 11.96
N VAL A 174 11.19 -24.18 11.72
CA VAL A 174 11.79 -22.83 11.84
C VAL A 174 11.19 -21.91 10.80
N VAL A 175 11.08 -22.35 9.54
CA VAL A 175 10.50 -21.52 8.47
C VAL A 175 9.06 -21.14 8.78
N THR A 176 8.24 -22.07 9.28
CA THR A 176 6.85 -21.74 9.66
C THR A 176 6.82 -20.71 10.79
N ALA A 177 7.63 -20.88 11.84
CA ALA A 177 7.74 -19.91 12.93
C ALA A 177 8.21 -18.53 12.45
N GLU A 178 9.15 -18.45 11.50
CA GLU A 178 9.60 -17.19 10.89
C GLU A 178 8.48 -16.51 10.10
N LYS A 179 7.68 -17.26 9.34
CA LYS A 179 6.53 -16.71 8.61
C LYS A 179 5.45 -16.21 9.55
N THR A 180 5.19 -16.91 10.66
CA THR A 180 4.28 -16.44 11.70
C THR A 180 4.77 -15.14 12.34
N LEU A 181 6.06 -15.04 12.68
CA LEU A 181 6.64 -13.80 13.21
C LEU A 181 6.53 -12.65 12.20
N ALA A 182 6.84 -12.90 10.93
CA ALA A 182 6.72 -11.90 9.86
C ALA A 182 5.28 -11.41 9.70
N TYR A 183 4.30 -12.32 9.78
CA TYR A 183 2.88 -11.98 9.73
C TYR A 183 2.48 -11.03 10.87
N HIS A 184 2.89 -11.31 12.11
CA HIS A 184 2.58 -10.42 13.24
C HIS A 184 3.30 -9.06 13.14
N ARG A 185 4.52 -9.02 12.60
CA ARG A 185 5.23 -7.76 12.33
C ARG A 185 4.54 -6.92 11.26
N GLN A 186 4.05 -7.54 10.19
CA GLN A 186 3.28 -6.83 9.17
C GLN A 186 1.96 -6.28 9.73
N ARG A 187 1.31 -7.01 10.64
CA ARG A 187 0.14 -6.48 11.36
C ARG A 187 0.48 -5.29 12.25
N LEU A 188 1.68 -5.25 12.84
CA LEU A 188 2.16 -4.09 13.59
C LEU A 188 2.34 -2.87 12.68
N GLU A 189 2.80 -3.04 11.45
CA GLU A 189 2.87 -1.91 10.49
C GLU A 189 1.47 -1.34 10.18
N TYR A 190 0.44 -2.19 10.18
CA TYR A 190 -0.94 -1.76 9.97
C TYR A 190 -1.56 -1.00 11.15
N THR A 191 -0.90 -0.96 12.32
CA THR A 191 -1.33 -0.08 13.42
C THR A 191 -0.98 1.38 13.16
N GLN A 192 -0.08 1.65 12.21
CA GLN A 192 0.35 2.99 11.83
C GLN A 192 -0.42 3.45 10.59
N LEU A 193 -1.14 4.55 10.73
CA LEU A 193 -1.91 5.15 9.65
C LEU A 193 -1.13 6.33 9.07
N THR A 194 -0.62 6.18 7.85
CA THR A 194 0.23 7.19 7.18
C THR A 194 -0.49 7.87 6.01
N SER A 195 -0.12 9.12 5.71
CA SER A 195 -0.62 9.82 4.52
C SER A 195 -0.06 9.17 3.24
N PRO A 196 -0.88 8.89 2.22
CA PRO A 196 -0.42 8.34 0.95
C PRO A 196 0.30 9.36 0.05
N TYR A 197 0.04 10.65 0.25
CA TYR A 197 0.61 11.78 -0.51
C TYR A 197 0.84 12.99 0.38
#